data_AF-A0A0K9NMW4-F1
#
_entry.id   AF-A0A0K9NMW4-F1
#
_cell.length_a   1.000
_cell.length_b   1.000
_cell.length_c   1.000
_cell.angle_alpha   90.00
_cell.angle_beta   90.00
_cell.angle_gamma   90.00
#
_symmetry.space_group_name_H-M   'P 1'
#
loop_
_entity.id
_entity.type
_entity.pdbx_description
1 polymer ?
#
loop_
_entity_poly.entity_id
_entity_poly.type
_entity_poly.pdbx_seq_one_letter_code
_entity_poly.pdbx_strand_id
1 'polypeptide(L)'
;MLCLKLDYEKILNAWSEKGSLYIHDDDYESQIVPQLHPIASEHTCWTAPENGACDGGERVEIGGRKERVLRYKEKRRLRLFSNRIRYQVRKINAEKRPRIKGRFVKRVDRV
;
A
#
# COMPACT_ATOMS: atom_id res chain seq x y z
N MET A 1 6.22 -32.27 -23.01
CA MET A 1 6.55 -31.26 -21.99
C MET A 1 7.37 -30.18 -22.69
N LEU A 2 6.86 -28.95 -22.76
CA LEU A 2 7.59 -27.83 -23.36
C LEU A 2 8.61 -27.32 -22.33
N CYS A 3 9.88 -27.61 -22.55
CA CYS A 3 10.99 -27.04 -21.79
C CYS A 3 11.23 -25.61 -22.28
N LEU A 4 10.66 -24.63 -21.58
CA LEU A 4 10.94 -23.22 -21.82
C LEU A 4 12.39 -22.96 -21.40
N LYS A 5 13.28 -22.82 -22.40
CA LYS A 5 14.68 -22.47 -22.19
C LYS A 5 14.77 -20.94 -22.15
N LEU A 6 15.15 -20.41 -21.00
CA LEU A 6 15.34 -18.97 -20.82
C LEU A 6 16.59 -18.54 -21.61
N ASP A 7 16.43 -17.62 -22.54
CA ASP A 7 17.51 -17.08 -23.35
C ASP A 7 18.18 -15.91 -22.62
N TYR A 8 19.24 -16.22 -21.89
CA TYR A 8 19.97 -15.26 -21.04
C TYR A 8 20.62 -14.13 -21.85
N GLU A 9 21.15 -14.44 -23.04
CA GLU A 9 21.80 -13.47 -23.92
C GLU A 9 20.81 -12.38 -24.36
N LYS A 10 19.60 -12.80 -24.73
CA LYS A 10 18.53 -11.89 -25.13
C LYS A 10 18.12 -10.95 -23.98
N ILE A 11 18.06 -11.46 -22.75
CA ILE A 11 17.69 -10.68 -21.57
C ILE A 11 18.79 -9.67 -21.22
N LEU A 12 20.06 -10.09 -21.26
CA LEU A 12 21.21 -9.23 -20.98
C LEU A 12 21.31 -8.09 -22.00
N ASN A 13 21.17 -8.38 -23.29
CA ASN A 13 21.19 -7.35 -24.33
C ASN A 13 20.02 -6.35 -24.20
N ALA A 14 18.82 -6.81 -23.87
CA ALA A 14 17.66 -5.94 -23.66
C ALA A 14 17.78 -5.03 -22.42
N TRP A 15 18.72 -5.32 -21.52
CA TRP A 15 18.97 -4.55 -20.29
C TRP A 15 20.33 -3.84 -20.27
N SER A 16 21.19 -4.06 -21.26
CA SER A 16 22.49 -3.42 -21.44
C SER A 16 22.41 -1.88 -21.40
N GLU A 17 21.36 -1.30 -21.99
CA GLU A 17 21.21 0.16 -22.09
C GLU A 17 20.69 0.84 -20.80
N LYS A 18 20.23 0.06 -19.80
CA LYS A 18 19.53 0.63 -18.62
C LYS A 18 20.46 1.10 -17.50
N GLY A 19 21.78 0.96 -17.67
CA GLY A 19 22.76 1.36 -16.67
C GLY A 19 22.76 0.49 -15.41
N SER A 20 23.73 0.72 -14.54
CA SER A 20 23.85 0.02 -13.26
C SER A 20 22.66 0.33 -12.35
N LEU A 21 22.03 -0.70 -11.77
CA LEU A 21 20.98 -0.56 -10.75
C LEU A 21 21.51 -0.09 -9.39
N TYR A 22 22.83 -0.08 -9.22
CA TYR A 22 23.46 0.37 -8.00
C TYR A 22 23.86 1.84 -8.17
N ILE A 23 23.38 2.66 -7.26
CA ILE A 23 23.82 4.04 -7.10
C ILE A 23 25.31 3.96 -6.75
N HIS A 24 26.17 4.57 -7.57
CA HIS A 24 27.58 4.72 -7.25
C HIS A 24 27.71 5.71 -6.10
N ASP A 25 28.45 5.34 -5.07
CA ASP A 25 28.58 6.11 -3.81
C ASP A 25 29.27 7.49 -3.99
N ASP A 26 29.68 7.84 -5.21
CA ASP A 26 30.41 9.07 -5.53
C ASP A 26 29.49 10.26 -5.90
N ASP A 27 28.18 10.04 -6.06
CA ASP A 27 27.19 11.09 -6.34
C ASP A 27 26.38 11.49 -5.10
N TYR A 28 27.03 11.61 -3.94
CA TYR A 28 26.45 12.28 -2.77
C TYR A 28 26.46 13.81 -2.96
N GLU A 29 25.89 14.29 -4.08
CA GLU A 29 25.39 15.66 -4.14
C GLU A 29 24.18 15.74 -3.21
N SER A 30 24.47 16.15 -1.98
CA SER A 30 23.57 16.65 -0.94
C SER A 30 22.12 16.76 -1.41
N GLN A 31 21.32 15.78 -1.01
CA GLN A 31 19.87 15.92 -1.03
C GLN A 31 19.50 17.09 -0.11
N ILE A 32 19.41 18.30 -0.67
CA ILE A 32 18.97 19.48 0.06
C ILE A 32 17.53 19.22 0.49
N VAL A 33 17.37 18.85 1.75
CA VAL A 33 16.08 18.81 2.44
C VAL A 33 15.46 20.20 2.29
N PRO A 34 14.25 20.35 1.73
CA PRO A 34 13.56 21.63 1.75
C PRO A 34 13.46 22.10 3.21
N GLN A 35 14.12 23.22 3.54
CA GLN A 35 14.06 23.79 4.88
C GLN A 35 12.61 24.20 5.15
N LEU A 36 11.94 23.44 6.01
CA LEU A 36 10.64 23.81 6.54
C LEU A 36 10.84 25.08 7.36
N HIS A 37 10.38 26.21 6.83
CA HIS A 37 10.22 27.44 7.59
C HIS A 37 9.29 27.14 8.79
N PRO A 38 9.61 27.65 10.00
CA PRO A 38 8.84 27.36 11.19
C PRO A 38 7.47 28.06 11.07
N ILE A 39 6.42 27.27 10.84
CA ILE A 39 5.04 27.74 10.97
C ILE A 39 4.81 27.87 12.47
N ALA A 40 4.82 29.12 12.94
CA ALA A 40 4.46 29.47 14.31
C ALA A 40 3.08 28.88 14.65
N SER A 41 2.98 28.46 15.90
CA SER A 41 1.90 27.68 16.47
C SER A 41 0.52 28.31 16.30
N GLU A 42 -0.36 27.70 15.50
CA GLU A 42 -1.81 27.82 15.72
C GLU A 42 -2.48 26.46 15.49
N HIS A 43 -2.75 25.80 16.62
CA HIS A 43 -3.87 24.90 16.90
C HIS A 43 -4.63 24.33 15.69
N THR A 44 -4.45 23.03 15.46
CA THR A 44 -5.39 22.21 14.68
C THR A 44 -6.77 22.26 15.36
N CYS A 45 -7.69 23.03 14.80
CA CYS A 45 -9.11 22.83 15.03
C CYS A 45 -9.79 22.57 13.68
N TRP A 46 -10.49 21.44 13.59
CA TRP A 46 -11.40 21.15 12.49
C TRP A 46 -12.61 22.06 12.65
N THR A 47 -12.51 23.32 12.22
CA THR A 47 -13.65 24.24 12.13
C THR A 47 -14.45 23.90 10.88
N ALA A 48 -15.71 23.53 11.08
CA ALA A 48 -16.69 23.45 10.01
C ALA A 48 -16.94 24.88 9.49
N PRO A 49 -16.84 25.16 8.18
CA PRO A 49 -16.98 26.51 7.68
C PRO A 49 -18.45 26.91 7.74
N GLU A 50 -18.78 27.76 8.72
CA GLU A 50 -20.00 28.54 8.73
C GLU A 50 -19.83 29.74 7.78
N ASN A 51 -20.45 29.62 6.61
CA ASN A 51 -20.84 30.70 5.69
C ASN A 51 -19.82 31.83 5.47
N GLY A 52 -18.76 31.53 4.70
CA GLY A 52 -18.00 32.53 3.96
C GLY A 52 -18.25 32.36 2.46
N ALA A 53 -18.86 33.35 1.82
CA ALA A 53 -18.99 33.40 0.37
C ALA A 53 -17.59 33.36 -0.27
N CYS A 54 -17.22 32.25 -0.90
CA CYS A 54 -16.02 32.16 -1.72
C CYS A 54 -16.38 32.47 -3.17
N ASP A 55 -16.11 33.72 -3.54
CA ASP A 55 -15.95 34.13 -4.92
C ASP A 55 -14.64 33.55 -5.48
N GLY A 56 -14.67 33.02 -6.71
CA GLY A 56 -13.45 32.80 -7.50
C GLY A 56 -12.65 31.49 -7.33
N GLY A 57 -13.23 30.41 -6.79
CA GLY A 57 -12.65 29.07 -6.92
C GLY A 57 -13.26 28.34 -8.10
N GLU A 58 -12.54 28.24 -9.22
CA GLU A 58 -12.88 27.39 -10.36
C GLU A 58 -13.50 26.08 -9.85
N ARG A 59 -14.76 25.83 -10.21
CA ARG A 59 -15.47 24.59 -9.87
C ARG A 59 -14.76 23.46 -10.59
N VAL A 60 -13.66 22.97 -10.01
CA VAL A 60 -12.95 21.77 -10.46
C VAL A 60 -14.03 20.74 -10.65
N GLU A 61 -14.26 20.39 -11.90
CA GLU A 61 -15.38 19.56 -12.31
C GLU A 61 -15.48 18.38 -11.36
N ILE A 62 -16.66 18.22 -10.78
CA ILE A 62 -17.05 17.07 -9.96
C ILE A 62 -17.22 15.84 -10.90
N GLY A 63 -16.36 15.67 -11.92
CA GLY A 63 -16.38 14.59 -12.90
C GLY A 63 -16.04 13.24 -12.26
N GLY A 64 -15.08 13.23 -11.33
CA GLY A 64 -14.65 12.00 -10.65
C GLY A 64 -15.57 11.52 -9.53
N ARG A 65 -16.59 12.29 -9.11
CA ARG A 65 -17.51 11.84 -8.03
C ARG A 65 -18.41 10.73 -8.53
N LYS A 66 -19.03 10.91 -9.70
CA LYS A 66 -19.96 9.93 -10.28
C LYS A 66 -19.26 8.59 -10.46
N GLU A 67 -18.06 8.60 -11.05
CA GLU A 67 -17.24 7.41 -11.23
C GLU A 67 -16.86 6.73 -9.90
N ARG A 68 -16.36 7.49 -8.91
CA ARG A 68 -16.05 6.94 -7.58
C ARG A 68 -17.27 6.32 -6.89
N VAL A 69 -18.43 6.96 -7.00
CA VAL A 69 -19.69 6.46 -6.43
C VAL A 69 -20.14 5.17 -7.13
N LEU A 70 -20.02 5.09 -8.47
CA LEU A 70 -20.30 3.86 -9.21
C LEU A 70 -19.36 2.72 -8.79
N ARG A 71 -18.05 2.97 -8.71
CA ARG A 71 -17.06 2.00 -8.20
C ARG A 71 -17.38 1.54 -6.78
N TYR A 72 -17.83 2.45 -5.91
CA TYR A 72 -18.26 2.12 -4.56
C TYR A 72 -19.49 1.20 -4.55
N LYS A 73 -20.53 1.52 -5.33
CA LYS A 73 -21.77 0.71 -5.42
C LYS A 73 -21.46 -0.69 -5.94
N GLU A 74 -20.67 -0.80 -6.99
CA GLU A 74 -20.27 -2.08 -7.58
C GLU A 74 -19.43 -2.90 -6.59
N LYS A 75 -18.43 -2.27 -5.94
CA LYS A 75 -17.64 -2.92 -4.88
C LYS A 75 -18.51 -3.39 -3.72
N ARG A 76 -19.54 -2.63 -3.33
CA ARG A 76 -20.47 -3.00 -2.26
C ARG A 76 -21.32 -4.20 -2.65
N ARG A 77 -21.82 -4.24 -3.88
CA ARG A 77 -22.61 -5.36 -4.43
C ARG A 77 -21.79 -6.65 -4.48
N LEU A 78 -20.52 -6.56 -4.84
CA LEU A 78 -19.60 -7.70 -4.97
C LEU A 78 -18.92 -8.13 -3.65
N ARG A 79 -19.31 -7.59 -2.49
CA ARG A 79 -18.75 -8.03 -1.20
C ARG A 79 -19.09 -9.49 -0.98
N LEU A 80 -18.06 -10.31 -0.81
CA LEU A 80 -18.19 -11.70 -0.39
C LEU A 80 -18.31 -11.74 1.13
N PHE A 81 -19.50 -12.07 1.63
CA PHE A 81 -19.77 -12.24 3.07
C PHE A 81 -19.44 -13.64 3.57
N SER A 82 -19.21 -14.60 2.68
CA SER A 82 -18.74 -15.92 3.06
C SER A 82 -17.31 -15.84 3.60
N ASN A 83 -17.04 -16.59 4.66
CA ASN A 83 -15.71 -16.65 5.28
C ASN A 83 -14.75 -17.42 4.37
N ARG A 84 -14.07 -16.72 3.45
CA ARG A 84 -13.03 -17.30 2.59
C ARG A 84 -11.66 -17.27 3.29
N ILE A 85 -11.04 -18.44 3.40
CA ILE A 85 -9.65 -18.55 3.86
C ILE A 85 -8.72 -18.18 2.70
N ARG A 86 -7.93 -17.12 2.86
CA ARG A 86 -6.97 -16.67 1.83
C ARG A 86 -5.67 -17.47 1.88
N TYR A 87 -5.14 -17.71 3.09
CA TYR A 87 -3.84 -18.33 3.29
C TYR A 87 -4.01 -19.71 3.90
N GLN A 88 -4.01 -20.73 3.04
CA GLN A 88 -4.27 -22.11 3.46
C GLN A 88 -3.21 -22.63 4.45
N VAL A 89 -1.93 -22.35 4.19
CA VAL A 89 -0.83 -22.75 5.07
C VAL A 89 -0.99 -22.18 6.49
N ARG A 90 -1.41 -20.91 6.61
CA ARG A 90 -1.64 -20.29 7.93
C ARG A 90 -2.83 -20.91 8.67
N LYS A 91 -3.89 -21.30 7.96
CA LYS A 91 -5.03 -22.04 8.55
C LYS A 91 -4.58 -23.38 9.12
N ILE A 92 -3.89 -24.19 8.32
CA ILE A 92 -3.38 -25.50 8.75
C ILE A 92 -2.46 -25.35 9.96
N ASN A 93 -1.56 -24.36 9.94
CA ASN A 93 -0.68 -24.10 11.08
C ASN A 93 -1.46 -23.66 12.32
N ALA A 94 -2.52 -22.88 12.18
CA ALA A 94 -3.37 -22.46 13.30
C ALA A 94 -4.24 -23.59 13.88
N GLU A 95 -4.59 -24.60 13.08
CA GLU A 95 -5.30 -25.81 13.50
C GLU A 95 -4.37 -26.76 14.28
N LYS A 96 -3.09 -26.88 13.85
CA LYS A 96 -2.10 -27.75 14.51
C LYS A 96 -1.60 -27.23 15.86
N ARG A 97 -1.71 -25.93 16.16
CA ARG A 97 -1.19 -25.33 17.40
C ARG A 97 -2.00 -25.75 18.64
N PRO A 98 -1.36 -26.03 19.79
CA PRO A 98 -2.08 -26.39 21.01
C PRO A 98 -2.91 -25.21 21.55
N ARG A 99 -4.13 -25.50 22.00
CA ARG A 99 -5.06 -24.50 22.54
C ARG A 99 -5.64 -24.93 23.89
N ILE A 100 -5.84 -23.97 24.80
CA ILE A 100 -6.62 -24.11 26.04
C ILE A 100 -7.65 -22.99 26.06
N LYS A 101 -8.94 -23.34 26.22
CA LYS A 101 -10.07 -22.38 26.15
C LYS A 101 -10.02 -21.46 24.92
N GLY A 102 -9.67 -22.02 23.76
CA GLY A 102 -9.57 -21.30 22.47
C GLY A 102 -8.29 -20.48 22.26
N ARG A 103 -7.46 -20.27 23.29
CA ARG A 103 -6.22 -19.49 23.23
C ARG A 103 -5.02 -20.39 22.94
N PHE A 104 -4.05 -19.89 22.18
CA PHE A 104 -2.79 -20.59 21.97
C PHE A 104 -1.95 -20.61 23.25
N VAL A 105 -1.27 -21.72 23.47
CA VAL A 105 -0.39 -21.91 24.64
C VAL A 105 1.07 -21.93 24.19
N LYS A 106 1.97 -21.32 24.98
CA LYS A 106 3.41 -21.45 24.77
C LYS A 106 3.84 -22.84 25.24
N ARG A 107 4.66 -23.52 24.45
CA ARG A 107 5.29 -24.75 24.95
C ARG A 107 6.21 -24.34 26.10
N VAL A 108 5.96 -24.89 27.29
CA VAL A 108 6.92 -24.83 28.39
C VAL A 108 8.07 -25.72 27.94
N ASP A 109 9.25 -25.13 27.77
CA ASP A 109 10.45 -25.90 27.47
C ASP A 109 10.68 -26.82 28.68
N ARG A 110 10.64 -28.14 28.45
CA ARG A 110 11.08 -29.08 29.49
C ARG A 110 12.59 -28.97 29.52
N VAL A 111 13.12 -28.40 30.60
CA VAL A 111 14.54 -28.47 30.96
C VAL A 111 14.92 -29.92 31.19
#